data_AF-A0A8S0V919-F1
#
_entry.id   AF-A0A8S0V919-F1
#
_cell.length_a   1.000
_cell.length_b   1.000
_cell.length_c   1.000
_cell.angle_alpha   90.00
_cell.angle_beta   90.00
_cell.angle_gamma   90.00
#
_symmetry.space_group_name_H-M   'P 1'
#
loop_
_entity.id
_entity.type
_entity.pdbx_description
1 polymer ?
#
loop_
_entity_poly.entity_id
_entity_poly.type
_entity_poly.pdbx_seq_one_letter_code
_entity_poly.pdbx_strand_id
1 'polypeptide(L)'
;MLQLKDLAEERGSERGDSFSFREMESERSDEKKCAGNYHGNLKFLVCILEQRRLSSSVPYSFFLGKVVHFLYIPANFSHDIKESVMKLTTGTSSVPLDPTRVTQISWRPRAFIYRAFLTDKECDHLITLAKDKLEKSMVADNESGKSIESEVRTSSGMFLKKAQVIESIEARIAAWTFLPPENGESIQILHYEHGEKYEPHFDYFHDKANQELGGHRVATVLMYLSNIEKGGETIFPNSEATQLKGSDWSDCAKIGYAVKPQKGDALLFFSLHPNATTDALSLHGSCPVIEGEKWSATKWIHVRSFDILHENSVSGDCVDSNPNCPAWALKGECEKNSLYMVGSEDYMGHCRKSCKVCSS
;
A
#
# COMPACT_ATOMS: atom_id res chain seq x y z
N MET A 1 -44.94 -5.67 63.21
CA MET A 1 -45.54 -4.57 63.99
C MET A 1 -44.39 -3.73 64.54
N LEU A 2 -44.49 -2.39 64.50
CA LEU A 2 -43.45 -1.33 64.67
C LEU A 2 -42.99 -0.79 63.29
N GLN A 3 -43.53 0.32 62.75
CA GLN A 3 -43.52 1.75 63.15
C GLN A 3 -42.16 2.48 62.97
N LEU A 4 -42.15 3.38 61.97
CA LEU A 4 -41.72 4.79 61.94
C LEU A 4 -40.44 5.23 62.69
N LYS A 5 -39.59 6.00 61.98
CA LYS A 5 -39.01 7.33 62.35
C LYS A 5 -38.06 7.83 61.24
N ASP A 6 -38.39 8.94 60.59
CA ASP A 6 -37.76 10.30 60.69
C ASP A 6 -36.49 10.44 59.80
N LEU A 7 -36.53 11.17 58.69
CA LEU A 7 -36.39 12.63 58.49
C LEU A 7 -34.99 13.20 58.82
N ALA A 8 -34.27 13.63 57.78
CA ALA A 8 -33.43 14.84 57.65
C ALA A 8 -32.54 14.68 56.40
N GLU A 9 -32.81 15.33 55.26
CA GLU A 9 -32.35 16.69 54.93
C GLU A 9 -30.84 16.88 55.15
N GLU A 10 -30.05 16.86 54.08
CA GLU A 10 -29.25 18.03 53.69
C GLU A 10 -28.68 17.93 52.27
N ARG A 11 -28.69 19.10 51.63
CA ARG A 11 -28.42 19.39 50.23
C ARG A 11 -26.93 19.27 49.91
N GLY A 12 -26.61 18.89 48.68
CA GLY A 12 -25.23 19.02 48.19
C GLY A 12 -24.98 18.63 46.74
N SER A 13 -25.30 19.55 45.82
CA SER A 13 -24.71 19.70 44.49
C SER A 13 -25.06 18.64 43.43
N GLU A 14 -26.13 18.93 42.67
CA GLU A 14 -26.18 18.59 41.24
C GLU A 14 -24.90 19.12 40.56
N ARG A 15 -24.14 18.23 39.92
CA ARG A 15 -23.27 18.58 38.81
C ARG A 15 -23.64 17.66 37.68
N GLY A 16 -24.34 18.22 36.70
CA GLY A 16 -24.80 17.53 35.51
C GLY A 16 -23.67 16.83 34.79
N ASP A 17 -24.01 15.70 34.19
CA ASP A 17 -23.16 14.95 33.27
C ASP A 17 -22.67 15.85 32.14
N SER A 18 -21.41 16.28 32.24
CA SER A 18 -20.67 16.85 31.13
C SER A 18 -20.16 15.70 30.26
N PHE A 19 -21.04 15.16 29.41
CA PHE A 19 -20.64 14.39 28.25
C PHE A 19 -20.82 15.29 27.02
N SER A 20 -19.84 15.29 26.12
CA SER A 20 -19.69 16.20 24.97
C SER A 20 -19.05 17.56 25.28
N PHE A 21 -17.78 17.70 24.89
CA PHE A 21 -17.11 18.89 24.34
C PHE A 21 -15.59 18.63 24.23
N ARG A 22 -15.02 17.81 25.14
CA ARG A 22 -13.56 17.54 25.20
C ARG A 22 -12.99 16.71 24.06
N GLU A 23 -13.71 15.73 23.52
CA GLU A 23 -13.21 14.89 22.40
C GLU A 23 -13.21 15.65 21.07
N MET A 24 -14.27 16.43 20.78
CA MET A 24 -14.29 17.31 19.60
C MET A 24 -13.31 18.47 19.71
N GLU A 25 -13.08 19.00 20.92
CA GLU A 25 -12.05 20.02 21.14
C GLU A 25 -10.63 19.46 21.00
N SER A 26 -10.37 18.20 21.37
CA SER A 26 -9.04 17.60 21.17
C SER A 26 -8.76 17.36 19.69
N GLU A 27 -9.73 16.83 18.93
CA GLU A 27 -9.60 16.64 17.49
C GLU A 27 -9.36 17.98 16.75
N ARG A 28 -10.15 19.01 17.09
CA ARG A 28 -10.02 20.34 16.48
C ARG A 28 -8.76 21.10 16.96
N SER A 29 -8.24 20.78 18.16
CA SER A 29 -6.97 21.28 18.69
C SER A 29 -5.77 20.66 17.97
N ASP A 30 -5.80 19.35 17.73
CA ASP A 30 -4.70 18.62 17.11
C ASP A 30 -4.59 18.96 15.61
N GLU A 31 -5.72 19.14 14.94
CA GLU A 31 -5.77 19.69 13.57
C GLU A 31 -5.20 21.12 13.52
N LYS A 32 -5.54 21.99 14.48
CA LYS A 32 -4.99 23.36 14.56
C LYS A 32 -3.48 23.38 14.85
N LYS A 33 -2.98 22.48 15.69
CA LYS A 33 -1.54 22.32 15.95
C LYS A 33 -0.79 21.86 14.71
N CYS A 34 -1.37 20.97 13.91
CA CYS A 34 -0.77 20.47 12.68
C CYS A 34 -0.89 21.46 11.51
N ALA A 35 -1.92 22.32 11.49
CA ALA A 35 -2.16 23.28 10.42
C ALA A 35 -1.22 24.50 10.44
N GLY A 36 -0.65 24.84 11.60
CA GLY A 36 0.15 26.07 11.77
C GLY A 36 1.57 26.04 11.21
N ASN A 37 2.14 24.88 10.86
CA ASN A 37 3.57 24.75 10.55
C ASN A 37 3.93 23.86 9.35
N TYR A 38 2.95 23.28 8.62
CA TYR A 38 3.25 22.29 7.58
C TYR A 38 2.47 22.56 6.29
N HIS A 39 3.19 22.99 5.24
CA HIS A 39 2.67 23.03 3.87
C HIS A 39 3.28 21.87 3.07
N GLY A 40 2.66 20.70 3.22
CA GLY A 40 3.00 19.48 2.50
C GLY A 40 2.18 18.28 3.02
N ASN A 41 1.38 17.65 2.16
CA ASN A 41 0.36 16.66 2.54
C ASN A 41 0.92 15.44 3.31
N LEU A 42 2.16 15.02 3.01
CA LEU A 42 2.76 13.85 3.66
C LEU A 42 3.22 14.16 5.10
N LYS A 43 3.74 15.36 5.36
CA LYS A 43 4.19 15.77 6.71
C LYS A 43 3.01 16.08 7.63
N PHE A 44 1.91 16.58 7.09
CA PHE A 44 0.67 16.81 7.82
C PHE A 44 0.06 15.50 8.35
N LEU A 45 0.04 14.46 7.51
CA LEU A 45 -0.53 13.16 7.89
C LEU A 45 0.33 12.43 8.94
N VAL A 46 1.66 12.52 8.85
CA VAL A 46 2.58 11.97 9.86
C VAL A 46 2.38 12.67 11.21
N CYS A 47 2.17 13.98 11.23
CA CYS A 47 1.93 14.74 12.46
C CYS A 47 0.60 14.35 13.16
N ILE A 48 -0.47 14.13 12.38
CA ILE A 48 -1.75 13.63 12.92
C ILE A 48 -1.60 12.24 13.54
N LEU A 49 -0.84 11.35 12.89
CA LEU A 49 -0.64 9.97 13.37
C LEU A 49 0.24 9.91 14.62
N GLU A 50 1.23 10.81 14.76
CA GLU A 50 2.05 10.92 15.98
C GLU A 50 1.28 11.52 17.17
N GLN A 51 0.47 12.57 16.96
CA GLN A 51 -0.36 13.16 18.02
C GLN A 51 -1.38 12.14 18.56
N ARG A 52 -1.99 11.33 17.69
CA ARG A 52 -2.93 10.26 18.09
C ARG A 52 -2.26 9.17 18.93
N ARG A 53 -0.99 8.85 18.66
CA ARG A 53 -0.22 7.83 19.41
C ARG A 53 0.03 8.22 20.87
N LEU A 54 0.12 9.52 21.19
CA LEU A 54 0.35 9.99 22.56
C LEU A 54 -0.92 10.02 23.42
N SER A 55 -2.11 9.99 22.81
CA SER A 55 -3.40 10.10 23.51
C SER A 55 -3.97 8.78 24.04
N SER A 56 -3.54 7.64 23.50
CA SER A 56 -4.08 6.33 23.86
C SER A 56 -3.16 5.58 24.82
N SER A 57 -3.24 5.90 26.11
CA SER A 57 -2.77 5.02 27.18
C SER A 57 -3.75 5.07 28.34
N VAL A 58 -4.42 3.94 28.64
CA VAL A 58 -4.90 3.43 29.96
C VAL A 58 -6.02 2.37 29.75
N PRO A 59 -6.11 1.30 30.58
CA PRO A 59 -6.54 -0.04 30.14
C PRO A 59 -7.94 -0.52 30.62
N TYR A 60 -8.34 -1.66 30.07
CA TYR A 60 -9.56 -2.46 30.24
C TYR A 60 -10.03 -2.73 31.69
N SER A 61 -11.37 -2.72 31.90
CA SER A 61 -12.05 -3.59 32.88
C SER A 61 -13.56 -3.77 32.61
N PHE A 62 -14.07 -4.93 33.02
CA PHE A 62 -15.38 -5.55 32.81
C PHE A 62 -16.63 -4.77 33.32
N PHE A 63 -17.82 -4.96 32.70
CA PHE A 63 -19.01 -5.62 33.31
C PHE A 63 -20.24 -5.62 32.37
N LEU A 64 -21.00 -6.72 32.38
CA LEU A 64 -22.32 -6.91 31.73
C LEU A 64 -23.43 -6.09 32.42
N GLY A 65 -24.44 -5.64 31.66
CA GLY A 65 -25.74 -5.27 32.23
C GLY A 65 -26.68 -4.52 31.29
N LYS A 66 -27.80 -5.16 30.94
CA LYS A 66 -28.95 -4.61 30.18
C LYS A 66 -29.51 -3.34 30.82
N VAL A 67 -29.94 -2.35 30.01
CA VAL A 67 -31.26 -1.69 30.15
C VAL A 67 -31.72 -1.17 28.78
N VAL A 68 -32.91 -1.62 28.37
CA VAL A 68 -33.72 -1.04 27.30
C VAL A 68 -34.45 0.18 27.88
N HIS A 69 -34.31 1.35 27.26
CA HIS A 69 -35.28 2.42 27.44
C HIS A 69 -35.51 3.18 26.14
N PHE A 70 -36.73 3.02 25.64
CA PHE A 70 -37.37 3.88 24.65
C PHE A 70 -37.41 5.31 25.20
N LEU A 71 -36.75 6.25 24.53
CA LEU A 71 -37.10 7.67 24.67
C LEU A 71 -37.14 8.33 23.30
N TYR A 72 -38.34 8.83 23.05
CA TYR A 72 -38.85 9.53 21.88
C TYR A 72 -38.41 11.00 21.98
N ILE A 73 -37.67 11.52 20.99
CA ILE A 73 -37.36 12.96 20.85
C ILE A 73 -37.44 13.35 19.36
N PRO A 74 -37.97 14.55 19.04
CA PRO A 74 -38.73 14.80 17.82
C PRO A 74 -37.86 15.09 16.59
N ALA A 75 -38.47 14.84 15.43
CA ALA A 75 -38.03 15.33 14.13
C ALA A 75 -37.91 16.86 14.15
N ASN A 76 -36.68 17.35 14.00
CA ASN A 76 -36.30 18.53 13.18
C ASN A 76 -34.88 18.97 13.54
N PHE A 77 -33.88 18.32 12.96
CA PHE A 77 -32.58 18.94 12.70
C PHE A 77 -31.93 18.21 11.52
N SER A 78 -32.34 18.60 10.31
CA SER A 78 -31.65 18.20 9.08
C SER A 78 -30.38 19.04 8.98
N HIS A 79 -29.27 18.48 9.44
CA HIS A 79 -27.94 18.96 9.08
C HIS A 79 -27.32 17.92 8.15
N ASP A 80 -27.27 18.31 6.88
CA ASP A 80 -26.64 17.61 5.76
C ASP A 80 -25.13 17.46 6.05
N ILE A 81 -24.74 16.36 6.68
CA ILE A 81 -23.32 15.98 6.79
C ILE A 81 -22.95 15.37 5.44
N LYS A 82 -22.50 16.23 4.52
CA LYS A 82 -21.75 15.79 3.35
C LYS A 82 -20.46 15.13 3.86
N GLU A 83 -20.42 13.80 3.82
CA GLU A 83 -19.17 13.04 3.85
C GLU A 83 -18.21 13.65 2.84
N SER A 84 -17.16 14.30 3.33
CA SER A 84 -16.13 14.87 2.49
C SER A 84 -15.22 13.75 1.99
N VAL A 85 -15.69 13.01 0.98
CA VAL A 85 -14.80 12.21 0.13
C VAL A 85 -13.84 13.20 -0.54
N MET A 86 -12.57 13.18 -0.16
CA MET A 86 -11.54 13.97 -0.83
C MET A 86 -11.45 13.52 -2.29
N LYS A 87 -12.16 14.19 -3.19
CA LYS A 87 -11.92 14.09 -4.62
C LYS A 87 -10.60 14.79 -4.91
N LEU A 88 -9.55 14.03 -5.18
CA LEU A 88 -8.34 14.58 -5.81
C LEU A 88 -8.71 15.01 -7.23
N THR A 89 -9.08 16.27 -7.41
CA THR A 89 -9.18 16.92 -8.71
C THR A 89 -7.97 17.83 -8.88
N THR A 90 -6.87 17.29 -9.39
CA THR A 90 -5.87 17.94 -10.29
C THR A 90 -4.58 17.14 -10.30
N GLY A 91 -4.39 16.37 -11.38
CA GLY A 91 -3.21 15.60 -11.70
C GLY A 91 -3.57 14.70 -12.88
N THR A 92 -2.73 14.65 -13.90
CA THR A 92 -2.96 14.19 -15.29
C THR A 92 -3.30 12.70 -15.47
N SER A 93 -3.88 12.03 -14.48
CA SER A 93 -4.45 10.69 -14.57
C SER A 93 -5.86 10.71 -14.00
N SER A 94 -6.86 10.77 -14.87
CA SER A 94 -8.29 10.72 -14.52
C SER A 94 -8.75 9.33 -14.10
N VAL A 95 -7.87 8.52 -13.49
CA VAL A 95 -8.19 7.16 -13.10
C VAL A 95 -8.97 7.23 -11.79
N PRO A 96 -10.29 6.94 -11.80
CA PRO A 96 -11.09 7.02 -10.60
C PRO A 96 -10.69 5.87 -9.68
N LEU A 97 -10.11 6.20 -8.53
CA LEU A 97 -9.93 5.25 -7.45
C LEU A 97 -11.14 5.33 -6.52
N ASP A 98 -11.64 4.17 -6.15
CA ASP A 98 -12.73 3.97 -5.20
C ASP A 98 -12.17 3.35 -3.93
N PRO A 99 -11.89 4.16 -2.89
CA PRO A 99 -11.30 3.68 -1.65
C PRO A 99 -12.22 2.72 -0.89
N THR A 100 -13.54 2.72 -1.16
CA THR A 100 -14.49 1.80 -0.50
C THR A 100 -14.24 0.33 -0.87
N ARG A 101 -13.49 0.09 -1.95
CA ARG A 101 -13.11 -1.24 -2.43
C ARG A 101 -11.77 -1.74 -1.88
N VAL A 102 -11.13 -0.93 -1.03
CA VAL A 102 -9.86 -1.28 -0.39
C VAL A 102 -10.13 -1.84 1.01
N THR A 103 -9.59 -3.02 1.29
CA THR A 103 -9.63 -3.65 2.62
C THR A 103 -8.21 -3.81 3.15
N GLN A 104 -7.96 -3.29 4.34
CA GLN A 104 -6.72 -3.55 5.07
C GLN A 104 -6.75 -4.99 5.60
N ILE A 105 -5.75 -5.80 5.23
CA ILE A 105 -5.66 -7.21 5.65
C ILE A 105 -4.70 -7.39 6.82
N SER A 106 -3.64 -6.60 6.90
CA SER A 106 -2.67 -6.61 7.99
C SER A 106 -1.95 -5.27 8.08
N TRP A 107 -1.50 -4.92 9.29
CA TRP A 107 -0.55 -3.83 9.52
C TRP A 107 0.90 -4.33 9.63
N ARG A 108 1.08 -5.64 9.86
CA ARG A 108 2.36 -6.30 10.16
C ARG A 108 2.38 -7.66 9.45
N PRO A 109 2.81 -7.73 8.17
CA PRO A 109 3.26 -6.61 7.33
C PRO A 109 2.09 -5.73 6.88
N ARG A 110 2.37 -4.50 6.44
CA ARG A 110 1.33 -3.64 5.84
C ARG A 110 0.85 -4.26 4.54
N ALA A 111 -0.41 -4.67 4.50
CA ALA A 111 -0.99 -5.24 3.30
C ALA A 111 -2.48 -4.89 3.15
N PHE A 112 -2.90 -4.69 1.90
CA PHE A 112 -4.21 -4.19 1.51
C PHE A 112 -4.67 -4.89 0.24
N ILE A 113 -5.95 -5.27 0.18
CA ILE A 113 -6.59 -5.78 -1.04
C ILE A 113 -7.45 -4.67 -1.64
N TYR A 114 -7.29 -4.42 -2.93
CA TYR A 114 -8.22 -3.64 -3.74
C TYR A 114 -9.06 -4.61 -4.57
N ARG A 115 -10.37 -4.67 -4.29
CA ARG A 115 -11.28 -5.55 -5.02
C ARG A 115 -11.59 -5.05 -6.42
N ALA A 116 -11.53 -5.94 -7.41
CA ALA A 116 -11.69 -5.68 -8.85
C ALA A 116 -10.98 -4.39 -9.32
N PHE A 117 -9.72 -4.29 -8.92
CA PHE A 117 -8.76 -3.29 -9.35
C PHE A 117 -8.55 -3.33 -10.87
N LEU A 118 -8.50 -4.52 -11.45
CA LEU A 118 -8.53 -4.75 -12.89
C LEU A 118 -9.94 -5.15 -13.35
N THR A 119 -10.29 -4.76 -14.56
CA THR A 119 -11.45 -5.30 -15.27
C THR A 119 -11.14 -6.68 -15.83
N ASP A 120 -12.17 -7.50 -16.06
CA ASP A 120 -11.98 -8.83 -16.68
C ASP A 120 -11.26 -8.75 -18.03
N LYS A 121 -11.55 -7.71 -18.83
CA LYS A 121 -10.90 -7.45 -20.11
C LYS A 121 -9.42 -7.14 -19.97
N GLU A 122 -9.03 -6.38 -18.95
CA GLU A 122 -7.61 -6.11 -18.65
C GLU A 122 -6.91 -7.41 -18.25
N CYS A 123 -7.52 -8.23 -17.39
CA CYS A 123 -6.98 -9.54 -17.01
C CYS A 123 -6.77 -10.45 -18.23
N ASP A 124 -7.79 -10.62 -19.08
CA ASP A 124 -7.72 -11.48 -20.26
C ASP A 124 -6.70 -10.97 -21.29
N HIS A 125 -6.59 -9.64 -21.43
CA HIS A 125 -5.60 -9.02 -22.30
C HIS A 125 -4.17 -9.30 -21.83
N LEU A 126 -3.89 -9.15 -20.53
CA LEU A 126 -2.58 -9.44 -19.96
C LEU A 126 -2.19 -10.92 -20.14
N ILE A 127 -3.13 -11.84 -19.91
CA ILE A 127 -2.91 -13.28 -20.15
C ILE A 127 -2.62 -13.54 -21.64
N THR A 128 -3.40 -12.94 -22.55
CA THR A 128 -3.22 -13.10 -24.00
C THR A 128 -1.86 -12.60 -24.47
N LEU A 129 -1.38 -11.48 -23.93
CA LEU A 129 -0.04 -10.95 -24.28
C LEU A 129 1.09 -11.91 -23.86
N ALA A 130 0.85 -12.72 -22.83
CA ALA A 130 1.84 -13.56 -22.20
C ALA A 130 1.84 -15.03 -22.63
N LYS A 131 0.68 -15.59 -22.96
CA LYS A 131 0.46 -17.04 -23.11
C LYS A 131 1.51 -17.75 -23.98
N ASP A 132 1.91 -17.16 -25.09
CA ASP A 132 2.83 -17.77 -26.06
C ASP A 132 4.31 -17.39 -25.84
N LYS A 133 4.62 -16.74 -24.71
CA LYS A 133 5.95 -16.16 -24.41
C LYS A 133 6.43 -16.47 -22.99
N LEU A 134 5.76 -17.37 -22.29
CA LEU A 134 6.15 -17.77 -20.94
C LEU A 134 7.41 -18.65 -20.99
N GLU A 135 8.36 -18.33 -20.14
CA GLU A 135 9.55 -19.15 -19.87
C GLU A 135 9.60 -19.49 -18.37
N LYS A 136 10.43 -20.45 -17.96
CA LYS A 136 10.56 -20.81 -16.54
C LYS A 136 10.95 -19.58 -15.71
N SER A 137 10.28 -19.38 -14.58
CA SER A 137 10.51 -18.20 -13.75
C SER A 137 11.84 -18.28 -13.01
N MET A 138 12.52 -17.14 -12.93
CA MET A 138 13.83 -17.01 -12.29
C MET A 138 13.72 -16.31 -10.92
N VAL A 139 14.77 -16.44 -10.11
CA VAL A 139 14.96 -15.74 -8.82
C VAL A 139 16.30 -15.00 -8.82
N ALA A 140 16.41 -13.93 -8.04
CA ALA A 140 17.69 -13.25 -7.83
C ALA A 140 18.53 -14.05 -6.82
N ASP A 141 19.76 -14.39 -7.19
CA ASP A 141 20.72 -15.00 -6.30
C ASP A 141 21.18 -14.01 -5.21
N ASN A 142 21.19 -14.45 -3.95
CA ASN A 142 21.45 -13.57 -2.81
C ASN A 142 22.89 -13.05 -2.74
N GLU A 143 23.85 -13.76 -3.33
CA GLU A 143 25.27 -13.37 -3.29
C GLU A 143 25.66 -12.54 -4.52
N SER A 144 25.32 -13.04 -5.70
CA SER A 144 25.73 -12.47 -6.98
C SER A 144 24.73 -11.50 -7.60
N GLY A 145 23.48 -11.50 -7.13
CA GLY A 145 22.37 -10.74 -7.72
C GLY A 145 21.91 -11.25 -9.09
N LYS A 146 22.50 -12.33 -9.61
CA LYS A 146 22.19 -12.88 -10.93
C LYS A 146 20.84 -13.59 -10.92
N SER A 147 20.15 -13.52 -12.06
CA SER A 147 18.92 -14.28 -12.30
C SER A 147 19.26 -15.76 -12.51
N ILE A 148 18.75 -16.64 -11.64
CA ILE A 148 18.99 -18.09 -11.68
C ILE A 148 17.69 -18.91 -11.69
N GLU A 149 17.75 -20.10 -12.28
CA GLU A 149 16.66 -21.08 -12.17
C GLU A 149 16.55 -21.57 -10.72
N SER A 150 15.32 -21.89 -10.29
CA SER A 150 15.08 -22.32 -8.92
C SER A 150 14.10 -23.48 -8.85
N GLU A 151 14.30 -24.35 -7.87
CA GLU A 151 13.30 -25.35 -7.45
C GLU A 151 12.27 -24.75 -6.47
N VAL A 152 12.55 -23.57 -5.90
CA VAL A 152 11.66 -22.92 -4.92
C VAL A 152 10.59 -22.05 -5.57
N ARG A 153 10.79 -21.66 -6.84
CA ARG A 153 9.82 -20.97 -7.69
C ARG A 153 9.63 -21.79 -8.96
N THR A 154 8.50 -22.47 -9.07
CA THR A 154 8.27 -23.41 -10.16
C THR A 154 7.37 -22.87 -11.27
N SER A 155 6.88 -21.63 -11.15
CA SER A 155 6.02 -21.00 -12.17
C SER A 155 6.73 -20.76 -13.50
N SER A 156 5.94 -20.49 -14.53
CA SER A 156 6.41 -19.84 -15.77
C SER A 156 6.04 -18.35 -15.76
N GLY A 157 6.83 -17.50 -16.41
CA GLY A 157 6.62 -16.05 -16.41
C GLY A 157 7.26 -15.30 -17.58
N MET A 158 6.86 -14.04 -17.74
CA MET A 158 7.47 -13.10 -18.68
C MET A 158 7.27 -11.64 -18.26
N PHE A 159 8.13 -10.73 -18.73
CA PHE A 159 7.98 -9.30 -18.50
C PHE A 159 7.34 -8.61 -19.71
N LEU A 160 6.26 -7.88 -19.47
CA LEU A 160 5.59 -7.14 -20.54
C LEU A 160 6.38 -5.89 -20.91
N LYS A 161 6.49 -5.61 -22.22
CA LYS A 161 7.02 -4.33 -22.72
C LYS A 161 5.96 -3.24 -22.53
N LYS A 162 6.37 -2.01 -22.23
CA LYS A 162 5.46 -0.85 -22.07
C LYS A 162 4.54 -0.74 -23.30
N ALA A 163 3.23 -0.70 -23.06
CA ALA A 163 2.17 -0.54 -24.06
C ALA A 163 0.99 0.24 -23.45
N GLN A 164 0.11 0.82 -24.25
CA GLN A 164 -0.94 1.75 -23.77
C GLN A 164 -1.84 1.16 -22.66
N VAL A 165 -2.24 -0.12 -22.75
CA VAL A 165 -3.04 -0.76 -21.68
C VAL A 165 -2.23 -0.88 -20.39
N ILE A 166 -0.94 -1.21 -20.51
CA ILE A 166 -0.01 -1.32 -19.38
C ILE A 166 0.19 0.04 -18.72
N GLU A 167 0.34 1.12 -19.50
CA GLU A 167 0.46 2.48 -18.99
C GLU A 167 -0.76 2.89 -18.14
N SER A 168 -1.97 2.53 -18.57
CA SER A 168 -3.19 2.83 -17.81
C SER A 168 -3.27 2.09 -16.48
N ILE A 169 -2.78 0.84 -16.44
CA ILE A 169 -2.70 0.02 -15.22
C ILE A 169 -1.61 0.57 -14.31
N GLU A 170 -0.43 0.91 -14.84
CA GLU A 170 0.67 1.51 -14.09
C GLU A 170 0.30 2.87 -13.49
N ALA A 171 -0.46 3.69 -14.23
CA ALA A 171 -0.99 4.94 -13.71
C ALA A 171 -2.00 4.72 -12.56
N ARG A 172 -2.82 3.67 -12.62
CA ARG A 172 -3.73 3.27 -11.54
C ARG A 172 -2.97 2.77 -10.31
N ILE A 173 -1.90 1.99 -10.52
CA ILE A 173 -1.00 1.53 -9.47
C ILE A 173 -0.33 2.71 -8.78
N ALA A 174 0.24 3.64 -9.55
CA ALA A 174 0.89 4.84 -9.01
C ALA A 174 -0.09 5.70 -8.20
N ALA A 175 -1.31 5.89 -8.71
CA ALA A 175 -2.34 6.63 -7.99
C ALA A 175 -2.75 5.94 -6.66
N TRP A 176 -2.85 4.61 -6.62
CA TRP A 176 -3.25 3.87 -5.42
C TRP A 176 -2.13 3.78 -4.38
N THR A 177 -0.90 3.52 -4.84
CA THR A 177 0.28 3.35 -3.98
C THR A 177 0.90 4.67 -3.52
N PHE A 178 0.59 5.77 -4.22
CA PHE A 178 1.27 7.06 -4.10
C PHE A 178 2.78 6.98 -4.40
N LEU A 179 3.20 5.96 -5.17
CA LEU A 179 4.57 5.78 -5.61
C LEU A 179 4.71 6.16 -7.09
N PRO A 180 5.80 6.83 -7.50
CA PRO A 180 5.97 7.26 -8.89
C PRO A 180 6.07 6.08 -9.87
N PRO A 181 5.48 6.15 -11.08
CA PRO A 181 5.60 5.09 -12.08
C PRO A 181 7.05 4.71 -12.43
N GLU A 182 7.97 5.68 -12.44
CA GLU A 182 9.39 5.50 -12.77
C GLU A 182 10.15 4.63 -11.76
N ASN A 183 9.60 4.44 -10.56
CA ASN A 183 10.15 3.53 -9.55
C ASN A 183 9.78 2.07 -9.83
N GLY A 184 8.85 1.81 -10.74
CA GLY A 184 8.32 0.48 -10.97
C GLY A 184 9.07 -0.31 -12.03
N GLU A 185 9.42 -1.56 -11.75
CA GLU A 185 9.88 -2.50 -12.77
C GLU A 185 8.76 -2.82 -13.78
N SER A 186 9.09 -3.38 -14.95
CA SER A 186 8.06 -3.88 -15.88
C SER A 186 7.14 -4.90 -15.21
N ILE A 187 5.86 -4.91 -15.58
CA ILE A 187 4.89 -5.90 -15.05
C ILE A 187 5.34 -7.32 -15.44
N GLN A 188 5.48 -8.19 -14.45
CA GLN A 188 5.78 -9.61 -14.65
C GLN A 188 4.50 -10.44 -14.61
N ILE A 189 4.18 -11.14 -15.70
CA ILE A 189 3.09 -12.13 -15.72
C ILE A 189 3.63 -13.48 -15.27
N LEU A 190 2.86 -14.19 -14.46
CA LEU A 190 3.18 -15.50 -13.90
C LEU A 190 2.01 -16.46 -14.07
N HIS A 191 2.33 -17.69 -14.47
CA HIS A 191 1.42 -18.81 -14.58
C HIS A 191 1.87 -19.94 -13.65
N TYR A 192 0.94 -20.49 -12.86
CA TYR A 192 1.17 -21.67 -12.03
C TYR A 192 0.17 -22.76 -12.41
N GLU A 193 0.70 -23.91 -12.80
CA GLU A 193 -0.03 -25.16 -13.02
C GLU A 193 -0.25 -25.94 -11.72
N HIS A 194 -0.92 -27.08 -11.82
CA HIS A 194 -1.17 -27.97 -10.68
C HIS A 194 0.13 -28.34 -9.93
N GLY A 195 0.14 -28.13 -8.63
CA GLY A 195 1.27 -28.39 -7.74
C GLY A 195 2.36 -27.31 -7.74
N GLU A 196 2.36 -26.40 -8.73
CA GLU A 196 3.35 -25.32 -8.79
C GLU A 196 3.11 -24.28 -7.70
N LYS A 197 4.23 -23.73 -7.21
CA LYS A 197 4.25 -22.87 -6.02
C LYS A 197 5.39 -21.86 -6.09
N TYR A 198 5.40 -20.99 -5.10
CA TYR A 198 6.58 -20.19 -4.75
C TYR A 198 6.76 -20.23 -3.23
N GLU A 199 7.87 -20.81 -2.78
CA GLU A 199 8.24 -20.82 -1.38
C GLU A 199 8.31 -19.39 -0.79
N PRO A 200 8.09 -19.26 0.54
CA PRO A 200 8.18 -17.97 1.20
C PRO A 200 9.52 -17.26 0.97
N HIS A 201 9.46 -16.01 0.51
CA HIS A 201 10.61 -15.18 0.17
C HIS A 201 10.32 -13.70 0.48
N PHE A 202 11.36 -12.88 0.34
CA PHE A 202 11.26 -11.43 0.42
C PHE A 202 11.36 -10.83 -0.98
N ASP A 203 10.61 -9.76 -1.20
CA ASP A 203 10.74 -8.96 -2.42
C ASP A 203 11.86 -7.93 -2.32
N TYR A 204 12.37 -7.60 -1.13
CA TYR A 204 13.57 -6.76 -1.02
C TYR A 204 14.83 -7.58 -1.32
N PHE A 205 15.87 -6.91 -1.80
CA PHE A 205 17.15 -7.56 -2.13
C PHE A 205 18.05 -7.79 -0.91
N HIS A 206 18.84 -8.86 -0.95
CA HIS A 206 19.95 -9.09 -0.04
C HIS A 206 21.30 -8.69 -0.66
N ASP A 207 21.39 -8.72 -1.99
CA ASP A 207 22.60 -8.39 -2.73
C ASP A 207 22.73 -6.87 -2.96
N LYS A 208 23.96 -6.38 -3.08
CA LYS A 208 24.22 -4.96 -3.33
C LYS A 208 23.94 -4.54 -4.77
N ALA A 209 24.12 -5.44 -5.75
CA ALA A 209 24.03 -5.10 -7.16
C ALA A 209 22.62 -4.62 -7.54
N ASN A 210 21.59 -5.35 -7.12
CA ASN A 210 20.20 -4.98 -7.33
C ASN A 210 19.77 -3.78 -6.47
N GLN A 211 20.41 -3.54 -5.32
CA GLN A 211 20.18 -2.33 -4.53
C GLN A 211 20.72 -1.06 -5.20
N GLU A 212 21.75 -1.16 -6.04
CA GLU A 212 22.16 -0.02 -6.87
C GLU A 212 21.10 0.30 -7.94
N LEU A 213 20.34 -0.71 -8.38
CA LEU A 213 19.24 -0.57 -9.34
C LEU A 213 17.95 -0.04 -8.69
N GLY A 214 17.93 1.25 -8.33
CA GLY A 214 16.75 1.91 -7.75
C GLY A 214 16.55 1.66 -6.25
N GLY A 215 17.43 0.91 -5.58
CA GLY A 215 17.31 0.54 -4.16
C GLY A 215 16.44 -0.69 -3.94
N HIS A 216 16.13 -0.98 -2.68
CA HIS A 216 15.17 -2.04 -2.36
C HIS A 216 13.79 -1.78 -3.00
N ARG A 217 13.09 -2.86 -3.33
CA ARG A 217 11.66 -2.83 -3.60
C ARG A 217 10.92 -2.46 -2.31
N VAL A 218 10.24 -1.31 -2.30
CA VAL A 218 9.48 -0.79 -1.16
C VAL A 218 8.11 -1.45 -1.05
N ALA A 219 7.49 -1.74 -2.20
CA ALA A 219 6.15 -2.26 -2.28
C ALA A 219 5.98 -3.18 -3.50
N THR A 220 5.03 -4.09 -3.37
CA THR A 220 4.62 -5.02 -4.41
C THR A 220 3.11 -4.92 -4.60
N VAL A 221 2.69 -4.79 -5.86
CA VAL A 221 1.30 -4.95 -6.25
C VAL A 221 1.16 -6.26 -7.03
N LEU A 222 0.53 -7.24 -6.41
CA LEU A 222 0.21 -8.54 -6.99
C LEU A 222 -1.25 -8.56 -7.43
N MET A 223 -1.47 -8.55 -8.74
CA MET A 223 -2.80 -8.57 -9.36
C MET A 223 -3.17 -10.00 -9.75
N TYR A 224 -4.36 -10.45 -9.39
CA TYR A 224 -4.86 -11.78 -9.73
C TYR A 224 -5.62 -11.72 -11.07
N LEU A 225 -5.17 -12.50 -12.05
CA LEU A 225 -5.71 -12.49 -13.42
C LEU A 225 -6.68 -13.65 -13.69
N SER A 226 -6.67 -14.68 -12.84
CA SER A 226 -7.61 -15.80 -12.87
C SER A 226 -8.25 -16.02 -11.50
N ASN A 227 -9.40 -16.69 -11.51
CA ASN A 227 -9.94 -17.33 -10.32
C ASN A 227 -9.28 -18.71 -10.16
N ILE A 228 -9.11 -19.17 -8.93
CA ILE A 228 -8.63 -20.51 -8.63
C ILE A 228 -9.71 -21.25 -7.84
N GLU A 229 -9.91 -22.52 -8.16
CA GLU A 229 -10.87 -23.37 -7.46
C GLU A 229 -10.34 -23.76 -6.08
N LYS A 230 -9.07 -24.21 -6.01
CA LYS A 230 -8.42 -24.59 -4.76
C LYS A 230 -6.91 -24.39 -4.77
N GLY A 231 -6.37 -23.91 -3.65
CA GLY A 231 -4.94 -23.62 -3.50
C GLY A 231 -4.56 -22.26 -4.09
N GLY A 232 -3.27 -22.08 -4.36
CA GLY A 232 -2.74 -20.86 -5.01
C GLY A 232 -2.81 -19.59 -4.15
N GLU A 233 -3.12 -19.69 -2.86
CA GLU A 233 -3.21 -18.53 -1.98
C GLU A 233 -1.87 -17.79 -1.85
N THR A 234 -1.91 -16.45 -1.79
CA THR A 234 -0.73 -15.68 -1.37
C THR A 234 -0.67 -15.70 0.15
N ILE A 235 0.39 -16.26 0.72
CA ILE A 235 0.55 -16.42 2.16
C ILE A 235 1.57 -15.45 2.75
N PHE A 236 1.32 -15.01 3.97
CA PHE A 236 2.25 -14.27 4.83
C PHE A 236 2.46 -15.07 6.12
N PRO A 237 3.38 -16.06 6.13
CA PRO A 237 3.59 -16.96 7.27
C PRO A 237 3.91 -16.23 8.58
N ASN A 238 4.59 -15.08 8.50
CA ASN A 238 5.00 -14.30 9.67
C ASN A 238 4.01 -13.17 10.03
N SER A 239 2.87 -13.05 9.35
CA SER A 239 1.90 -12.00 9.66
C SER A 239 1.31 -12.18 11.06
N GLU A 240 1.22 -11.09 11.81
CA GLU A 240 0.61 -11.07 13.14
C GLU A 240 -0.93 -11.02 13.08
N ALA A 241 -1.51 -10.84 11.88
CA ALA A 241 -2.95 -10.78 11.70
C ALA A 241 -3.61 -12.16 11.84
N THR A 242 -4.72 -12.22 12.56
CA THR A 242 -5.51 -13.44 12.73
C THR A 242 -6.58 -13.56 11.65
N GLN A 243 -6.76 -14.77 11.12
CA GLN A 243 -7.77 -15.05 10.08
C GLN A 243 -8.44 -16.39 10.38
N LEU A 244 -9.78 -16.40 10.44
CA LEU A 244 -10.56 -17.63 10.52
C LEU A 244 -10.53 -18.33 9.16
N LYS A 245 -10.14 -19.61 9.16
CA LYS A 245 -10.03 -20.41 7.94
C LYS A 245 -10.87 -21.66 8.05
N GLY A 246 -11.79 -21.80 7.10
CA GLY A 246 -12.62 -22.99 6.93
C GLY A 246 -11.89 -24.12 6.19
N SER A 247 -12.67 -25.14 5.84
CA SER A 247 -12.22 -26.30 5.06
C SER A 247 -11.81 -25.96 3.63
N ASP A 248 -12.18 -24.78 3.16
CA ASP A 248 -11.94 -24.24 1.83
C ASP A 248 -10.54 -23.63 1.64
N TRP A 249 -9.71 -23.60 2.69
CA TRP A 249 -8.32 -23.14 2.64
C TRP A 249 -7.35 -24.31 2.52
N SER A 250 -6.30 -24.15 1.70
CA SER A 250 -5.23 -25.14 1.62
C SER A 250 -4.48 -25.26 2.95
N ASP A 251 -3.83 -26.40 3.19
CA ASP A 251 -3.03 -26.60 4.41
C ASP A 251 -1.85 -25.62 4.47
N CYS A 252 -1.26 -25.30 3.31
CA CYS A 252 -0.27 -24.24 3.18
C CYS A 252 -0.82 -22.88 3.64
N ALA A 253 -2.03 -22.52 3.22
CA ALA A 253 -2.64 -21.24 3.59
C ALA A 253 -2.98 -21.15 5.08
N LYS A 254 -3.09 -22.26 5.81
CA LYS A 254 -3.38 -22.25 7.25
C LYS A 254 -2.20 -21.78 8.11
N ILE A 255 -0.97 -21.79 7.58
CA ILE A 255 0.26 -21.48 8.33
C ILE A 255 0.32 -20.02 8.80
N GLY A 256 -0.15 -19.07 8.01
CA GLY A 256 -0.17 -17.64 8.35
C GLY A 256 -1.26 -16.90 7.59
N TYR A 257 -1.37 -15.57 7.70
CA TYR A 257 -2.43 -14.84 7.00
C TYR A 257 -2.38 -15.10 5.48
N ALA A 258 -3.51 -15.35 4.84
CA ALA A 258 -3.53 -15.75 3.44
C ALA A 258 -4.61 -15.00 2.65
N VAL A 259 -4.33 -14.79 1.36
CA VAL A 259 -5.22 -14.11 0.42
C VAL A 259 -5.56 -15.09 -0.70
N LYS A 260 -6.87 -15.33 -0.90
CA LYS A 260 -7.37 -16.13 -2.01
C LYS A 260 -7.29 -15.33 -3.32
N PRO A 261 -6.78 -15.91 -4.41
CA PRO A 261 -6.79 -15.26 -5.71
C PRO A 261 -8.23 -15.13 -6.21
N GLN A 262 -8.62 -13.89 -6.49
CA GLN A 262 -9.89 -13.58 -7.14
C GLN A 262 -9.61 -12.68 -8.33
N LYS A 263 -10.07 -13.09 -9.51
CA LYS A 263 -9.82 -12.37 -10.76
C LYS A 263 -10.21 -10.90 -10.62
N GLY A 264 -9.27 -10.03 -11.00
CA GLY A 264 -9.43 -8.58 -10.94
C GLY A 264 -8.93 -7.95 -9.64
N ASP A 265 -8.84 -8.70 -8.54
CA ASP A 265 -8.34 -8.16 -7.27
C ASP A 265 -6.84 -7.91 -7.32
N ALA A 266 -6.38 -6.89 -6.59
CA ALA A 266 -4.97 -6.58 -6.43
C ALA A 266 -4.58 -6.52 -4.95
N LEU A 267 -3.51 -7.21 -4.59
CA LEU A 267 -2.90 -7.21 -3.27
C LEU A 267 -1.68 -6.28 -3.29
N LEU A 268 -1.74 -5.21 -2.50
CA LEU A 268 -0.60 -4.34 -2.20
C LEU A 268 -0.01 -4.76 -0.85
N PHE A 269 1.29 -5.01 -0.80
CA PHE A 269 2.02 -5.18 0.45
C PHE A 269 3.37 -4.47 0.40
N PHE A 270 3.89 -4.13 1.58
CA PHE A 270 5.14 -3.38 1.70
C PHE A 270 6.25 -4.27 2.24
N SER A 271 7.38 -4.29 1.54
CA SER A 271 8.59 -5.02 1.94
C SER A 271 9.45 -4.20 2.91
N LEU A 272 9.21 -2.89 2.99
CA LEU A 272 9.90 -1.97 3.90
C LEU A 272 8.93 -1.26 4.85
N HIS A 273 9.47 -0.96 6.04
CA HIS A 273 8.86 -0.05 6.99
C HIS A 273 8.90 1.40 6.47
N PRO A 274 8.07 2.32 7.01
CA PRO A 274 8.08 3.74 6.59
C PRO A 274 9.42 4.47 6.81
N ASN A 275 10.28 3.96 7.68
CA ASN A 275 11.65 4.43 7.90
C ASN A 275 12.67 3.81 6.91
N ALA A 276 12.19 3.14 5.86
CA ALA A 276 12.97 2.47 4.81
C ALA A 276 13.82 1.27 5.25
N THR A 277 13.65 0.74 6.47
CA THR A 277 14.28 -0.53 6.86
C THR A 277 13.45 -1.72 6.36
N THR A 278 14.08 -2.86 6.12
CA THR A 278 13.41 -4.10 5.69
C THR A 278 12.42 -4.61 6.73
N ASP A 279 11.28 -5.12 6.28
CA ASP A 279 10.22 -5.69 7.12
C ASP A 279 10.26 -7.23 7.04
N ALA A 280 10.80 -7.89 8.06
CA ALA A 280 10.89 -9.35 8.10
C ALA A 280 9.50 -10.05 8.17
N LEU A 281 8.44 -9.31 8.51
CA LEU A 281 7.07 -9.84 8.49
C LEU A 281 6.48 -9.86 7.08
N SER A 282 7.13 -9.20 6.11
CA SER A 282 6.76 -9.22 4.69
C SER A 282 7.12 -10.52 3.95
N LEU A 283 7.68 -11.50 4.68
CA LEU A 283 7.91 -12.84 4.15
C LEU A 283 6.60 -13.37 3.58
N HIS A 284 6.60 -13.73 2.30
CA HIS A 284 5.39 -14.13 1.61
C HIS A 284 5.67 -15.18 0.55
N GLY A 285 4.66 -15.98 0.18
CA GLY A 285 4.79 -17.02 -0.82
C GLY A 285 3.49 -17.27 -1.57
N SER A 286 3.54 -18.15 -2.57
CA SER A 286 2.37 -18.66 -3.28
C SER A 286 2.19 -20.13 -2.94
N CYS A 287 1.09 -20.46 -2.27
CA CYS A 287 0.74 -21.85 -2.01
C CYS A 287 0.62 -22.67 -3.30
N PRO A 288 0.81 -24.00 -3.23
CA PRO A 288 0.58 -24.88 -4.37
C PRO A 288 -0.82 -24.71 -4.93
N VAL A 289 -0.94 -24.65 -6.25
CA VAL A 289 -2.24 -24.80 -6.92
C VAL A 289 -2.70 -26.24 -6.77
N ILE A 290 -3.95 -26.45 -6.32
CA ILE A 290 -4.50 -27.79 -6.11
C ILE A 290 -5.52 -28.11 -7.21
N GLU A 291 -6.42 -27.17 -7.52
CA GLU A 291 -7.43 -27.31 -8.59
C GLU A 291 -7.53 -25.99 -9.38
N GLY A 292 -7.50 -26.08 -10.71
CA GLY A 292 -7.45 -24.95 -11.64
C GLY A 292 -6.03 -24.49 -12.00
N GLU A 293 -5.91 -23.25 -12.45
CA GLU A 293 -4.64 -22.60 -12.84
C GLU A 293 -4.58 -21.17 -12.28
N LYS A 294 -3.40 -20.74 -11.83
CA LYS A 294 -3.18 -19.39 -11.32
C LYS A 294 -2.48 -18.52 -12.36
N TRP A 295 -3.12 -17.41 -12.73
CA TRP A 295 -2.49 -16.32 -13.46
C TRP A 295 -2.38 -15.10 -12.56
N SER A 296 -1.21 -14.48 -12.53
CA SER A 296 -0.98 -13.26 -11.77
C SER A 296 -0.06 -12.29 -12.50
N ALA A 297 -0.20 -11.00 -12.20
CA ALA A 297 0.68 -9.94 -12.66
C ALA A 297 1.32 -9.24 -11.46
N THR A 298 2.64 -9.16 -11.42
CA THR A 298 3.39 -8.55 -10.32
C THR A 298 4.01 -7.23 -10.80
N LYS A 299 3.83 -6.17 -10.02
CA LYS A 299 4.52 -4.89 -10.18
C LYS A 299 5.34 -4.64 -8.92
N TRP A 300 6.65 -4.71 -9.05
CA TRP A 300 7.58 -4.30 -8.00
C TRP A 300 7.90 -2.82 -8.13
N ILE A 301 7.96 -2.13 -7.00
CA ILE A 301 8.19 -0.69 -6.94
C ILE A 301 9.37 -0.41 -6.01
N HIS A 302 10.39 0.28 -6.51
CA HIS A 302 11.61 0.61 -5.80
C HIS A 302 11.49 1.89 -4.97
N VAL A 303 12.44 2.11 -4.06
CA VAL A 303 12.56 3.35 -3.29
C VAL A 303 12.98 4.55 -4.15
N ARG A 304 13.64 4.32 -5.29
CA ARG A 304 14.06 5.33 -6.28
C ARG A 304 13.70 4.88 -7.69
N SER A 305 13.90 5.76 -8.66
CA SER A 305 13.66 5.47 -10.06
C SER A 305 14.45 4.24 -10.53
N PHE A 306 13.75 3.31 -11.18
CA PHE A 306 14.33 2.11 -11.79
C PHE A 306 14.68 2.34 -13.27
N ASP A 307 13.94 3.23 -13.96
CA ASP A 307 14.12 3.53 -15.39
C ASP A 307 15.51 4.11 -15.75
N ILE A 308 16.29 4.61 -14.79
CA ILE A 308 17.35 5.62 -15.06
C ILE A 308 18.76 5.05 -15.25
N LEU A 309 18.95 3.75 -15.08
CA LEU A 309 20.29 3.16 -15.26
C LEU A 309 20.61 2.72 -16.69
N HIS A 310 19.66 2.84 -17.63
CA HIS A 310 19.91 2.46 -19.02
C HIS A 310 20.25 3.61 -19.98
N GLU A 311 20.03 4.89 -19.62
CA GLU A 311 20.25 6.00 -20.59
C GLU A 311 21.25 7.09 -20.16
N ASN A 312 21.56 7.27 -18.87
CA ASN A 312 22.31 8.47 -18.43
C ASN A 312 23.72 8.23 -17.87
N SER A 313 24.34 7.08 -18.09
CA SER A 313 25.74 6.87 -17.69
C SER A 313 26.78 7.33 -18.72
N VAL A 314 26.38 7.86 -19.89
CA VAL A 314 27.34 8.17 -20.98
C VAL A 314 27.22 9.55 -21.61
N SER A 315 26.08 10.24 -21.51
CA SER A 315 25.96 11.59 -22.08
C SER A 315 26.04 12.62 -20.95
N GLY A 316 27.13 13.39 -20.91
CA GLY A 316 27.27 14.56 -20.04
C GLY A 316 26.36 15.73 -20.42
N ASP A 317 25.28 15.48 -21.16
CA ASP A 317 24.39 16.51 -21.68
C ASP A 317 23.43 16.99 -20.59
N CYS A 318 23.27 18.30 -20.50
CA CYS A 318 22.38 18.94 -19.55
C CYS A 318 20.91 18.79 -20.00
N VAL A 319 20.28 17.68 -19.61
CA VAL A 319 18.88 17.37 -19.95
C VAL A 319 18.02 17.19 -18.70
N ASP A 320 16.72 17.49 -18.85
CA ASP A 320 15.72 17.10 -17.86
C ASP A 320 15.22 15.69 -18.21
N SER A 321 15.30 14.77 -17.26
CA SER A 321 14.84 13.38 -17.42
C SER A 321 13.34 13.21 -17.16
N ASN A 322 12.65 14.25 -16.67
CA ASN A 322 11.21 14.21 -16.40
C ASN A 322 10.49 15.41 -17.05
N PRO A 323 9.38 15.21 -17.78
CA PRO A 323 8.63 16.30 -18.41
C PRO A 323 8.07 17.31 -17.41
N ASN A 324 7.92 16.94 -16.13
CA ASN A 324 7.46 17.84 -15.08
C ASN A 324 8.57 18.70 -14.44
N CYS A 325 9.85 18.48 -14.78
CA CYS A 325 10.97 19.23 -14.23
C CYS A 325 10.78 20.76 -14.28
N PRO A 326 10.31 21.37 -15.39
CA PRO A 326 10.06 22.82 -15.42
C PRO A 326 8.99 23.25 -14.41
N ALA A 327 7.91 22.46 -14.28
CA ALA A 327 6.82 22.76 -13.36
C ALA A 327 7.25 22.62 -11.89
N TRP A 328 8.08 21.62 -11.57
CA TRP A 328 8.63 21.42 -10.22
C TRP A 328 9.67 22.49 -9.86
N ALA A 329 10.54 22.85 -10.80
CA ALA A 329 11.51 23.93 -10.59
C ALA A 329 10.80 25.27 -10.30
N LEU A 330 9.72 25.59 -11.03
CA LEU A 330 8.88 26.77 -10.76
C LEU A 330 8.23 26.74 -9.37
N LYS A 331 8.03 25.56 -8.76
CA LYS A 331 7.48 25.39 -7.40
C LYS A 331 8.55 25.40 -6.30
N GLY A 332 9.81 25.61 -6.66
CA GLY A 332 10.95 25.65 -5.73
C GLY A 332 11.48 24.27 -5.32
N GLU A 333 11.17 23.21 -6.07
CA GLU A 333 11.64 21.86 -5.75
C GLU A 333 13.17 21.72 -5.88
N CYS A 334 13.84 22.57 -6.66
CA CYS A 334 15.30 22.56 -6.78
C CYS A 334 16.02 22.73 -5.43
N GLU A 335 15.40 23.43 -4.47
CA GLU A 335 15.92 23.58 -3.11
C GLU A 335 15.29 22.56 -2.14
N LYS A 336 13.96 22.36 -2.23
CA LYS A 336 13.21 21.49 -1.31
C LYS A 336 13.48 20.00 -1.51
N ASN A 337 13.80 19.61 -2.74
CA ASN A 337 14.09 18.24 -3.17
C ASN A 337 15.38 18.20 -4.00
N SER A 338 16.42 18.87 -3.50
CA SER A 338 17.68 19.08 -4.21
C SER A 338 18.36 17.79 -4.67
N LEU A 339 18.28 16.70 -3.90
CA LEU A 339 18.89 15.43 -4.28
C LEU A 339 18.26 14.83 -5.56
N TYR A 340 16.92 14.86 -5.70
CA TYR A 340 16.26 14.38 -6.92
C TYR A 340 16.42 15.38 -8.07
N MET A 341 16.29 16.69 -7.77
CA MET A 341 16.22 17.73 -8.80
C MET A 341 17.61 18.07 -9.37
N VAL A 342 18.59 18.28 -8.50
CA VAL A 342 19.95 18.73 -8.83
C VAL A 342 20.96 17.58 -8.76
N GLY A 343 20.83 16.70 -7.77
CA GLY A 343 21.78 15.61 -7.52
C GLY A 343 22.74 15.89 -6.37
N SER A 344 23.71 15.00 -6.22
CA SER A 344 24.87 15.09 -5.33
C SER A 344 26.16 14.82 -6.11
N GLU A 345 27.30 14.73 -5.42
CA GLU A 345 28.60 14.41 -6.03
C GLU A 345 28.58 13.06 -6.76
N ASP A 346 27.91 12.06 -6.20
CA ASP A 346 27.84 10.69 -6.73
C ASP A 346 26.58 10.42 -7.57
N TYR A 347 25.69 11.40 -7.72
CA TYR A 347 24.38 11.18 -8.32
C TYR A 347 23.91 12.40 -9.11
N MET A 348 23.67 12.23 -10.41
CA MET A 348 23.07 13.30 -11.21
C MET A 348 21.56 13.39 -10.96
N GLY A 349 21.09 14.59 -10.59
CA GLY A 349 19.66 14.86 -10.48
C GLY A 349 18.96 14.87 -11.84
N HIS A 350 17.65 14.71 -11.81
CA HIS A 350 16.80 14.55 -12.99
C HIS A 350 16.36 15.85 -13.63
N CYS A 351 16.44 16.96 -12.91
CA CYS A 351 15.89 18.25 -13.34
C CYS A 351 16.98 19.32 -13.42
N ARG A 352 18.21 18.91 -13.71
CA ARG A 352 19.39 19.77 -13.65
C ARG A 352 19.31 20.96 -14.62
N LYS A 353 18.71 20.77 -15.79
CA LYS A 353 18.47 21.83 -16.76
C LYS A 353 17.42 22.80 -16.23
N SER A 354 16.28 22.31 -15.75
CA SER A 354 15.22 23.13 -15.15
C SER A 354 15.67 23.88 -13.89
N CYS A 355 16.58 23.29 -13.11
CA CYS A 355 17.21 23.92 -11.94
C CYS A 355 18.40 24.81 -12.28
N LYS A 356 18.73 24.96 -13.58
CA LYS A 356 19.81 25.84 -14.08
C LYS A 356 21.19 25.53 -13.47
N VAL A 357 21.43 24.28 -13.07
CA VAL A 357 22.73 23.84 -12.54
C VAL A 357 23.69 23.39 -13.63
N CYS A 358 23.21 23.30 -14.86
CA CYS A 358 24.01 23.13 -16.06
C CYS A 358 23.36 23.89 -17.22
N SER A 359 24.13 24.10 -18.30
CA SER A 359 23.66 24.69 -19.54
C SER A 359 23.91 23.68 -20.67
N SER A 360 22.96 23.55 -21.58
CA SER A 360 23.08 22.69 -22.77
C SER A 360 24.08 23.22 -23.78
#